data_AF-A0A7Y3NU49-F1
#
_entry.id   AF-A0A7Y3NU49-F1
#
_cell.length_a   1.000
_cell.length_b   1.000
_cell.length_c   1.000
_cell.angle_alpha   90.00
_cell.angle_beta   90.00
_cell.angle_gamma   90.00
#
_symmetry.space_group_name_H-M   'P 1'
#
loop_
_entity.id
_entity.type
_entity.pdbx_description
1 polymer ?
#
loop_
_entity_poly.entity_id
_entity_poly.type
_entity_poly.pdbx_seq_one_letter_code
_entity_poly.pdbx_strand_id
1 'polypeptide(L)'
;MLADFKKSCFAIVLAALVLSYGLAQLPRICRGQTVLAPPGRHVARESIEWIRLWLPNVVRPQLSHKVMGQYGKGKGWGLHPAVKKSLPQVLLIGDSITEMYYRDVAADLKGKACVGYMASSLCIGDPMLPAQIKLVLQNYRFNVIQFNNGMHGAGYSEAEYGKYFPRVIKTIQANDHGAKLIWANTTPTRMGKQFAVFSPWNNRIIARNKIADAYCKKAGIPINNLYDVLLHHPEYYATWGGGVHEGPKGQAAEAKKVAAAILKQIDALKPA
;
A
#
# COMPACT_ATOMS: atom_id res chain seq x y z
N MET A 1 52.69 44.51 -11.92
CA MET A 1 52.48 43.08 -12.27
C MET A 1 52.34 42.14 -11.06
N LEU A 2 53.01 42.34 -9.91
CA LEU A 2 52.79 41.50 -8.71
C LEU A 2 51.62 41.92 -7.81
N ALA A 3 51.13 43.16 -7.90
CA ALA A 3 50.04 43.67 -7.05
C ALA A 3 48.64 43.21 -7.52
N ASP A 4 48.44 43.05 -8.83
CA ASP A 4 47.15 42.62 -9.40
C ASP A 4 46.91 41.11 -9.21
N PHE A 5 47.97 40.31 -9.15
CA PHE A 5 47.87 38.86 -8.92
C PHE A 5 47.36 38.54 -7.50
N LYS A 6 47.80 39.31 -6.48
CA LYS A 6 47.35 39.11 -5.09
C LYS A 6 45.89 39.53 -4.86
N LYS A 7 45.40 40.58 -5.53
CA LYS A 7 43.98 41.00 -5.44
C LYS A 7 43.05 39.97 -6.09
N SER A 8 43.49 39.36 -7.20
CA SER A 8 42.72 38.33 -7.90
C SER A 8 42.60 37.03 -7.08
N CYS A 9 43.68 36.58 -6.46
CA CYS A 9 43.64 35.40 -5.58
C CYS A 9 42.78 35.61 -4.32
N PHE A 10 42.79 36.81 -3.72
CA PHE A 10 41.99 37.10 -2.52
C PHE A 10 40.48 37.17 -2.84
N ALA A 11 40.11 37.71 -4.01
CA ALA A 11 38.72 37.75 -4.46
C ALA A 11 38.16 36.34 -4.76
N ILE A 12 38.98 35.44 -5.31
CA ILE A 12 38.59 34.05 -5.60
C ILE A 12 38.39 33.25 -4.31
N VAL A 13 39.27 33.42 -3.32
CA VAL A 13 39.14 32.73 -2.02
C VAL A 13 37.94 33.25 -1.22
N LEU A 14 37.66 34.56 -1.26
CA LEU A 14 36.50 35.14 -0.59
C LEU A 14 35.17 34.73 -1.27
N ALA A 15 35.14 34.65 -2.60
CA ALA A 15 33.98 34.13 -3.33
C ALA A 15 33.72 32.65 -3.03
N ALA A 16 34.77 31.83 -2.90
CA ALA A 16 34.64 30.41 -2.55
C ALA A 16 34.12 30.21 -1.11
N LEU A 17 34.56 31.04 -0.15
CA LEU A 17 34.07 30.99 1.23
C LEU A 17 32.61 31.45 1.35
N VAL A 18 32.21 32.51 0.64
CA VAL A 18 30.81 32.99 0.64
C VAL A 18 29.87 31.99 -0.03
N LEU A 19 30.30 31.30 -1.09
CA LEU A 19 29.52 30.23 -1.72
C LEU A 19 29.34 29.01 -0.80
N SER A 20 30.37 28.68 -0.01
CA SER A 20 30.31 27.56 0.94
C SER A 20 29.39 27.82 2.14
N TYR A 21 29.28 29.08 2.60
CA TYR A 21 28.42 29.45 3.72
C TYR A 21 26.95 29.64 3.31
N GLY A 22 26.69 30.10 2.08
CA GLY A 22 25.33 30.25 1.54
C GLY A 22 24.61 28.91 1.30
N LEU A 23 25.35 27.84 0.99
CA LEU A 23 24.79 26.49 0.80
C LEU A 23 24.37 25.80 2.11
N ALA A 24 24.85 26.27 3.26
CA ALA A 24 24.54 25.70 4.58
C ALA A 24 23.22 26.21 5.18
N GLN A 25 22.62 27.26 4.62
CA GLN A 25 21.43 27.94 5.15
C GLN A 25 20.18 27.82 4.24
N LEU A 26 20.27 27.06 3.15
CA LEU A 26 19.10 26.74 2.32
C LEU A 26 18.25 25.66 3.00
N PRO A 27 16.90 25.80 3.03
CA PRO A 27 16.03 24.73 3.52
C PRO A 27 16.33 23.45 2.75
N ARG A 28 16.41 22.32 3.47
CA ARG A 28 16.68 20.98 2.90
C ARG A 28 15.60 20.59 1.90
N ILE A 29 15.72 21.06 0.67
CA ILE A 29 14.94 20.62 -0.48
C ILE A 29 15.53 19.28 -0.91
N CYS A 30 14.70 18.24 -0.77
CA CYS A 30 14.80 16.90 -1.37
C CYS A 30 16.18 16.45 -1.87
N ARG A 31 16.95 15.78 -1.00
CA ARG A 31 17.97 14.83 -1.49
C ARG A 31 17.22 13.65 -2.11
N GLY A 32 17.17 13.59 -3.44
CA GLY A 32 16.79 12.37 -4.15
C GLY A 32 17.68 11.22 -3.69
N GLN A 33 17.06 10.10 -3.31
CA GLN A 33 17.80 8.87 -3.04
C GLN A 33 18.37 8.35 -4.36
N THR A 34 19.70 8.37 -4.49
CA THR A 34 20.38 7.68 -5.58
C THR A 34 20.36 6.19 -5.29
N VAL A 35 19.47 5.44 -5.96
CA VAL A 35 19.48 3.97 -5.94
C VAL A 35 20.59 3.50 -6.88
N LEU A 36 21.59 2.79 -6.32
CA LEU A 36 22.63 2.13 -7.11
C LEU A 36 22.03 0.88 -7.77
N ALA A 37 21.67 0.98 -9.06
CA ALA A 37 21.32 -0.18 -9.88
C ALA A 37 22.61 -0.78 -10.51
N PRO A 38 22.75 -2.13 -10.58
CA PRO A 38 23.87 -2.74 -11.30
C PRO A 38 23.86 -2.37 -12.80
N PRO A 39 25.04 -2.28 -13.45
CA PRO A 39 25.13 -1.94 -14.88
C PRO A 39 24.40 -2.97 -15.75
N GLY A 40 23.62 -2.51 -16.74
CA GLY A 40 23.08 -3.36 -17.82
C GLY A 40 21.55 -3.58 -17.84
N ARG A 41 20.76 -2.97 -16.96
CA ARG A 41 19.29 -2.93 -17.13
C ARG A 41 18.86 -1.66 -17.85
N HIS A 42 18.24 -1.80 -19.01
CA HIS A 42 17.43 -0.75 -19.60
C HIS A 42 16.26 -0.46 -18.65
N VAL A 43 16.32 0.68 -17.98
CA VAL A 43 15.31 1.13 -17.02
C VAL A 43 14.11 1.64 -17.80
N ALA A 44 13.07 0.81 -17.94
CA ALA A 44 11.73 1.35 -18.12
C ALA A 44 11.43 2.20 -16.89
N ARG A 45 11.17 3.51 -17.07
CA ARG A 45 10.84 4.43 -15.97
C ARG A 45 9.61 3.94 -15.20
N GLU A 46 9.82 3.24 -14.09
CA GLU A 46 8.94 3.27 -12.92
C GLU A 46 9.79 3.34 -11.66
N SER A 47 10.40 4.51 -11.40
CA SER A 47 11.04 4.82 -10.12
C SER A 47 10.02 5.50 -9.20
N ILE A 48 9.10 4.73 -8.62
CA ILE A 48 8.51 5.12 -7.34
C ILE A 48 8.43 3.85 -6.50
N GLU A 49 9.36 3.65 -5.58
CA GLU A 49 9.31 2.59 -4.56
C GLU A 49 8.81 3.23 -3.27
N TRP A 50 7.49 3.18 -3.05
CA TRP A 50 6.91 3.71 -1.83
C TRP A 50 6.15 2.61 -1.08
N ILE A 51 6.15 2.75 0.24
CA ILE A 51 5.27 2.00 1.13
C ILE A 51 4.56 3.04 2.02
N ARG A 52 3.23 2.95 2.08
CA ARG A 52 2.42 3.68 3.04
C ARG A 52 1.77 2.66 3.96
N LEU A 53 2.01 2.82 5.25
CA LEU A 53 1.44 1.99 6.30
C LEU A 53 0.64 2.88 7.24
N TRP A 54 -0.66 2.61 7.35
CA TRP A 54 -1.55 3.36 8.22
C TRP A 54 -2.36 2.39 9.07
N LEU A 55 -2.06 2.37 10.38
CA LEU A 55 -2.59 1.43 11.35
C LEU A 55 -3.07 2.13 12.64
N PRO A 56 -3.87 3.22 12.57
CA PRO A 56 -4.15 4.08 13.72
C PRO A 56 -4.91 3.37 14.85
N ASN A 57 -5.63 2.29 14.53
CA ASN A 57 -6.50 1.57 15.45
C ASN A 57 -6.13 0.08 15.59
N VAL A 58 -4.95 -0.30 15.09
CA VAL A 58 -4.46 -1.68 15.15
C VAL A 58 -3.52 -1.85 16.33
N VAL A 59 -3.88 -2.77 17.23
CA VAL A 59 -3.12 -3.02 18.45
C VAL A 59 -1.88 -3.86 18.13
N ARG A 60 -0.70 -3.41 18.59
CA ARG A 60 0.51 -4.25 18.62
C ARG A 60 0.48 -5.15 19.85
N PRO A 61 0.58 -6.49 19.69
CA PRO A 61 0.61 -7.42 20.83
C PRO A 61 1.76 -7.16 21.82
N GLN A 62 2.91 -6.69 21.34
CA GLN A 62 4.09 -6.49 22.19
C GLN A 62 4.00 -5.26 23.10
N LEU A 63 3.14 -4.29 22.78
CA LEU A 63 2.98 -3.05 23.57
C LEU A 63 1.85 -3.14 24.60
N SER A 64 0.93 -4.11 24.48
CA SER A 64 -0.21 -4.23 25.42
C SER A 64 0.20 -4.68 26.82
N HIS A 65 1.33 -5.38 26.98
CA HIS A 65 1.81 -5.84 28.29
C HIS A 65 2.81 -4.89 28.98
N LYS A 66 3.61 -4.13 28.22
CA LYS A 66 4.68 -3.29 28.80
C LYS A 66 4.27 -1.87 29.16
N VAL A 67 3.23 -1.31 28.53
CA VAL A 67 2.79 0.08 28.80
C VAL A 67 1.80 0.15 29.96
N MET A 68 1.12 -0.95 30.30
CA MET A 68 0.12 -0.99 31.38
C MET A 68 0.72 -1.01 32.80
N GLY A 69 2.04 -1.20 32.94
CA GLY A 69 2.72 -1.32 34.23
C GLY A 69 3.51 -0.08 34.69
N GLN A 70 3.65 0.95 33.84
CA GLN A 70 4.55 2.10 34.11
C GLN A 70 3.85 3.43 34.39
N TYR A 71 2.53 3.56 34.17
CA TYR A 71 1.81 4.76 34.57
C TYR A 71 1.18 4.57 35.95
N GLY A 72 1.93 5.06 36.93
CA GLY A 72 1.67 4.94 38.34
C GLY A 72 0.35 5.55 38.81
N LYS A 73 0.00 5.12 40.02
CA LYS A 73 -1.09 5.62 40.88
C LYS A 73 -0.98 7.14 41.04
N GLY A 74 -1.67 7.90 40.19
CA GLY A 74 -1.82 9.36 40.29
C GLY A 74 -3.28 9.73 40.11
N LYS A 75 -3.82 10.52 41.04
CA LYS A 75 -5.22 10.99 41.00
C LYS A 75 -5.41 11.98 39.85
N GLY A 76 -6.29 11.63 38.91
CA GLY A 76 -6.77 12.54 37.86
C GLY A 76 -6.64 11.93 36.47
N TRP A 77 -7.76 11.92 35.74
CA TRP A 77 -8.00 11.35 34.40
C TRP A 77 -8.40 9.87 34.41
N GLY A 78 -9.63 9.67 33.95
CA GLY A 78 -10.47 8.52 34.25
C GLY A 78 -9.84 7.19 33.89
N LEU A 79 -10.19 6.21 34.73
CA LEU A 79 -10.26 4.79 34.40
C LEU A 79 -10.54 4.62 32.89
N HIS A 80 -9.54 4.19 32.12
CA HIS A 80 -9.81 3.66 30.80
C HIS A 80 -10.75 2.48 31.02
N PRO A 81 -11.95 2.48 30.40
CA PRO A 81 -12.91 1.40 30.61
C PRO A 81 -12.25 0.07 30.24
N ALA A 82 -12.59 -0.97 31.00
CA ALA A 82 -12.23 -2.37 30.77
C ALA A 82 -12.05 -2.67 29.29
N VAL A 83 -11.00 -3.42 28.91
CA VAL A 83 -10.67 -3.81 27.53
C VAL A 83 -11.97 -4.10 26.76
N LYS A 84 -12.46 -3.10 26.02
CA LYS A 84 -13.60 -3.27 25.12
C LYS A 84 -13.20 -4.44 24.26
N LYS A 85 -14.06 -5.47 24.20
CA LYS A 85 -13.91 -6.64 23.33
C LYS A 85 -13.25 -6.17 22.03
N SER A 86 -11.96 -6.49 21.85
CA SER A 86 -11.16 -5.80 20.83
C SER A 86 -11.79 -6.09 19.49
N LEU A 87 -12.20 -5.04 18.77
CA LEU A 87 -12.79 -5.19 17.45
C LEU A 87 -11.82 -5.99 16.57
N PRO A 88 -12.32 -6.87 15.69
CA PRO A 88 -11.52 -7.57 14.71
C PRO A 88 -10.57 -6.62 13.98
N GLN A 89 -9.30 -7.01 13.91
CA GLN A 89 -8.24 -6.25 13.24
C GLN A 89 -8.18 -6.66 11.77
N VAL A 90 -8.24 -5.69 10.86
CA VAL A 90 -8.29 -5.91 9.42
C VAL A 90 -7.14 -5.20 8.74
N LEU A 91 -6.42 -5.91 7.87
CA LEU A 91 -5.39 -5.33 7.01
C LEU A 91 -5.83 -5.37 5.55
N LEU A 92 -5.75 -4.24 4.87
CA LEU A 92 -5.85 -4.13 3.42
C LEU A 92 -4.44 -3.99 2.83
N ILE A 93 -4.02 -4.93 2.00
CA ILE A 93 -2.72 -4.90 1.31
C ILE A 93 -2.99 -4.59 -0.16
N GLY A 94 -2.32 -3.60 -0.74
CA GLY A 94 -2.45 -3.30 -2.17
C GLY A 94 -1.58 -2.15 -2.63
N ASP A 95 -2.14 -1.32 -3.50
CA ASP A 95 -1.48 -0.16 -4.11
C ASP A 95 -2.26 1.13 -3.84
N SER A 96 -2.09 2.15 -4.67
CA SER A 96 -2.82 3.43 -4.53
C SER A 96 -4.34 3.26 -4.55
N ILE A 97 -4.88 2.26 -5.25
CA ILE A 97 -6.33 2.02 -5.29
C ILE A 97 -6.82 1.61 -3.90
N THR A 98 -6.07 0.73 -3.22
CA THR A 98 -6.35 0.33 -1.84
C THR A 98 -6.31 1.50 -0.86
N GLU A 99 -5.33 2.39 -1.02
CA GLU A 99 -5.25 3.59 -0.21
C GLU A 99 -6.47 4.50 -0.41
N MET A 100 -6.98 4.62 -1.63
CA MET A 100 -8.09 5.51 -1.96
C MET A 100 -9.41 5.04 -1.33
N TYR A 101 -9.79 3.77 -1.48
CA TYR A 101 -11.05 3.27 -0.89
C TYR A 101 -10.95 3.00 0.62
N TYR A 102 -9.76 2.98 1.22
CA TYR A 102 -9.57 2.60 2.63
C TYR A 102 -10.42 3.42 3.59
N ARG A 103 -10.53 4.75 3.40
CA ARG A 103 -11.27 5.63 4.32
C ARG A 103 -12.75 5.27 4.38
N ASP A 104 -13.33 4.94 3.23
CA ASP A 104 -14.73 4.56 3.10
C ASP A 104 -14.95 3.15 3.67
N VAL A 105 -14.02 2.21 3.44
CA VAL A 105 -14.07 0.88 4.10
C VAL A 105 -14.05 1.02 5.62
N ALA A 106 -13.16 1.86 6.15
CA ALA A 106 -13.07 2.10 7.60
C ALA A 106 -14.34 2.75 8.16
N ALA A 107 -14.99 3.62 7.39
CA ALA A 107 -16.28 4.21 7.76
C ALA A 107 -17.41 3.18 7.75
N ASP A 108 -17.50 2.35 6.71
CA ASP A 108 -18.52 1.29 6.57
C ASP A 108 -18.39 0.20 7.66
N LEU A 109 -17.18 -0.01 8.17
CA LEU A 109 -16.88 -0.97 9.24
C LEU A 109 -16.77 -0.33 10.64
N LYS A 110 -17.16 0.94 10.79
CA LYS A 110 -17.12 1.64 12.08
C LYS A 110 -17.90 0.88 13.15
N GLY A 111 -17.25 0.63 14.28
CA GLY A 111 -17.82 -0.13 15.40
C GLY A 111 -17.87 -1.65 15.19
N LYS A 112 -17.45 -2.15 14.02
CA LYS A 112 -17.44 -3.58 13.67
C LYS A 112 -16.02 -4.13 13.51
N ALA A 113 -15.08 -3.32 13.01
CA ALA A 113 -13.68 -3.70 12.84
C ALA A 113 -12.74 -2.50 12.98
N CYS A 114 -11.48 -2.76 13.31
CA CYS A 114 -10.38 -1.81 13.17
C CYS A 114 -9.66 -2.09 11.85
N VAL A 115 -9.76 -1.18 10.90
CA VAL A 115 -9.17 -1.33 9.56
C VAL A 115 -7.88 -0.52 9.49
N GLY A 116 -6.85 -1.11 8.89
CA GLY A 116 -5.64 -0.42 8.46
C GLY A 116 -5.21 -0.90 7.07
N TYR A 117 -4.24 -0.23 6.47
CA TYR A 117 -3.73 -0.60 5.15
C TYR A 117 -2.20 -0.57 5.05
N MET A 118 -1.69 -1.39 4.15
CA MET A 118 -0.34 -1.33 3.59
C MET A 118 -0.48 -1.18 2.07
N ALA A 119 -0.15 0.00 1.55
CA ALA A 119 -0.14 0.27 0.12
C ALA A 119 1.31 0.43 -0.37
N SER A 120 1.62 -0.15 -1.52
CA SER A 120 2.93 -0.04 -2.15
C SER A 120 2.84 -0.12 -3.66
N SER A 121 3.79 0.48 -4.35
CA SER A 121 4.02 0.31 -5.78
C SER A 121 4.77 -0.97 -6.16
N LEU A 122 5.26 -1.73 -5.18
CA LEU A 122 5.95 -2.99 -5.44
C LEU A 122 5.00 -4.02 -6.06
N CYS A 123 5.46 -4.70 -7.09
CA CYS A 123 4.68 -5.71 -7.82
C CYS A 123 5.05 -7.14 -7.39
N ILE A 124 4.22 -8.11 -7.76
CA ILE A 124 4.42 -9.54 -7.47
C ILE A 124 5.83 -10.07 -7.81
N GLY A 125 6.46 -9.56 -8.87
CA GLY A 125 7.80 -9.96 -9.28
C GLY A 125 8.93 -9.42 -8.40
N ASP A 126 8.66 -8.37 -7.62
CA ASP A 126 9.66 -7.70 -6.79
C ASP A 126 9.93 -8.49 -5.49
N PRO A 127 11.19 -8.88 -5.22
CA PRO A 127 11.54 -9.61 -3.99
C PRO A 127 11.33 -8.81 -2.70
N MET A 128 11.21 -7.48 -2.76
CA MET A 128 10.99 -6.62 -1.60
C MET A 128 9.53 -6.66 -1.12
N LEU A 129 8.56 -6.91 -2.00
CA LEU A 129 7.13 -7.00 -1.64
C LEU A 129 6.89 -8.03 -0.52
N PRO A 130 7.31 -9.31 -0.65
CA PRO A 130 7.14 -10.28 0.45
C PRO A 130 7.92 -9.89 1.71
N ALA A 131 9.07 -9.21 1.59
CA ALA A 131 9.84 -8.78 2.76
C ALA A 131 9.08 -7.70 3.58
N GLN A 132 8.46 -6.73 2.91
CA GLN A 132 7.65 -5.70 3.57
C GLN A 132 6.38 -6.29 4.19
N ILE A 133 5.68 -7.19 3.48
CA ILE A 133 4.51 -7.89 4.02
C ILE A 133 4.89 -8.67 5.28
N LYS A 134 5.98 -9.44 5.23
CA LYS A 134 6.47 -10.19 6.39
C LYS A 134 6.75 -9.27 7.57
N LEU A 135 7.41 -8.14 7.35
CA LEU A 135 7.72 -7.18 8.42
C LEU A 135 6.44 -6.68 9.13
N VAL A 136 5.41 -6.32 8.37
CA VAL A 136 4.12 -5.88 8.95
C VAL A 136 3.47 -7.01 9.74
N LEU A 137 3.37 -8.20 9.15
CA LEU A 137 2.70 -9.34 9.77
C LEU A 137 3.46 -9.97 10.95
N GLN A 138 4.76 -9.72 11.07
CA GLN A 138 5.54 -10.08 12.26
C GLN A 138 5.23 -9.17 13.46
N ASN A 139 4.94 -7.89 13.21
CA ASN A 139 4.78 -6.87 14.26
C ASN A 139 3.32 -6.65 14.68
N TYR A 140 2.37 -7.09 13.86
CA TYR A 140 0.94 -6.89 14.05
C TYR A 140 0.18 -8.21 13.91
N ARG A 141 -1.06 -8.24 14.43
CA ARG A 141 -1.96 -9.38 14.31
C ARG A 141 -3.27 -8.92 13.71
N PHE A 142 -3.76 -9.70 12.75
CA PHE A 142 -4.99 -9.41 12.02
C PHE A 142 -5.90 -10.62 12.07
N ASN A 143 -7.19 -10.36 12.10
CA ASN A 143 -8.24 -11.37 12.00
C ASN A 143 -8.63 -11.61 10.54
N VAL A 144 -8.55 -10.57 9.70
CA VAL A 144 -8.83 -10.64 8.26
C VAL A 144 -7.74 -9.86 7.50
N ILE A 145 -7.23 -10.45 6.42
CA ILE A 145 -6.30 -9.80 5.50
C ILE A 145 -6.91 -9.86 4.09
N GLN A 146 -7.29 -8.71 3.54
CA GLN A 146 -7.60 -8.60 2.12
C GLN A 146 -6.36 -8.10 1.39
N PHE A 147 -5.98 -8.75 0.30
CA PHE A 147 -4.80 -8.37 -0.48
C PHE A 147 -5.11 -8.25 -1.97
N ASN A 148 -4.45 -7.30 -2.63
CA ASN A 148 -4.45 -7.05 -4.07
C ASN A 148 -3.01 -6.84 -4.57
N ASN A 149 -2.70 -7.27 -5.80
CA ASN A 149 -1.53 -6.79 -6.54
C ASN A 149 -1.67 -7.13 -8.02
N GLY A 150 -1.60 -6.14 -8.91
CA GLY A 150 -1.66 -6.41 -10.35
C GLY A 150 -1.59 -5.18 -11.24
N MET A 151 -1.77 -3.98 -10.68
CA MET A 151 -1.71 -2.72 -11.43
C MET A 151 -0.26 -2.35 -11.83
N HIS A 152 0.71 -2.59 -10.93
CA HIS A 152 2.12 -2.23 -11.12
C HIS A 152 2.95 -3.33 -11.79
N GLY A 153 4.18 -3.00 -12.18
CA GLY A 153 5.15 -3.98 -12.67
C GLY A 153 5.06 -4.22 -14.16
N ALA A 154 5.03 -3.14 -14.95
CA ALA A 154 5.05 -3.21 -16.42
C ALA A 154 6.21 -4.06 -16.98
N GLY A 155 7.35 -4.07 -16.28
CA GLY A 155 8.54 -4.84 -16.65
C GLY A 155 8.48 -6.35 -16.41
N TYR A 156 7.43 -6.88 -15.76
CA TYR A 156 7.27 -8.32 -15.54
C TYR A 156 6.19 -8.88 -16.43
N SER A 157 6.47 -9.96 -17.16
CA SER A 157 5.48 -10.70 -17.96
C SER A 157 4.42 -11.39 -17.09
N GLU A 158 3.30 -11.78 -17.68
CA GLU A 158 2.25 -12.55 -17.00
C GLU A 158 2.74 -13.94 -16.58
N ALA A 159 3.69 -14.53 -17.32
CA ALA A 159 4.33 -15.78 -16.92
C ALA A 159 5.17 -15.61 -15.65
N GLU A 160 5.95 -14.52 -15.55
CA GLU A 160 6.68 -14.17 -14.33
C GLU A 160 5.75 -13.82 -13.18
N TYR A 161 4.66 -13.08 -13.45
CA TYR A 161 3.62 -12.82 -12.47
C TYR A 161 3.09 -14.13 -11.89
N GLY A 162 2.72 -15.10 -12.74
CA GLY A 162 2.27 -16.42 -12.27
C GLY A 162 3.33 -17.24 -11.54
N LYS A 163 4.60 -17.13 -11.94
CA LYS A 163 5.73 -17.76 -11.25
C LYS A 163 5.92 -17.20 -9.83
N TYR A 164 5.80 -15.89 -9.65
CA TYR A 164 6.10 -15.22 -8.38
C TYR A 164 4.87 -15.03 -7.48
N PHE A 165 3.65 -15.07 -8.01
CA PHE A 165 2.41 -14.93 -7.22
C PHE A 165 2.34 -15.90 -6.03
N PRO A 166 2.61 -17.22 -6.19
CA PRO A 166 2.62 -18.16 -5.06
C PRO A 166 3.58 -17.77 -3.93
N ARG A 167 4.71 -17.13 -4.24
CA ARG A 167 5.70 -16.70 -3.23
C ARG A 167 5.12 -15.63 -2.30
N VAL A 168 4.40 -14.67 -2.86
CA VAL A 168 3.75 -13.61 -2.06
C VAL A 168 2.66 -14.21 -1.19
N ILE A 169 1.81 -15.09 -1.73
CA ILE A 169 0.71 -15.69 -0.95
C ILE A 169 1.25 -16.57 0.18
N LYS A 170 2.27 -17.41 -0.10
CA LYS A 170 2.93 -18.22 0.93
C LYS A 170 3.57 -17.36 2.02
N THR A 171 4.06 -16.17 1.67
CA THR A 171 4.61 -15.25 2.68
C THR A 171 3.52 -14.70 3.60
N ILE A 172 2.34 -14.36 3.06
CA ILE A 172 1.19 -13.96 3.87
C ILE A 172 0.79 -15.13 4.78
N GLN A 173 0.54 -16.32 4.21
CA GLN A 173 0.09 -17.50 4.96
C GLN A 173 1.07 -17.92 6.07
N ALA A 174 2.37 -17.83 5.82
CA ALA A 174 3.38 -18.15 6.83
C ALA A 174 3.43 -17.15 8.00
N ASN A 175 2.81 -15.96 7.86
CA ASN A 175 2.85 -14.89 8.84
C ASN A 175 1.44 -14.37 9.21
N ASP A 176 0.35 -15.01 8.80
CA ASP A 176 -1.01 -14.49 9.01
C ASP A 176 -1.55 -14.73 10.44
N HIS A 177 -0.92 -15.64 11.19
CA HIS A 177 -1.34 -16.08 12.53
C HIS A 177 -2.80 -16.52 12.59
N GLY A 178 -3.28 -17.18 11.52
CA GLY A 178 -4.64 -17.69 11.41
C GLY A 178 -5.67 -16.68 10.90
N ALA A 179 -5.23 -15.55 10.34
CA ALA A 179 -6.15 -14.58 9.73
C ALA A 179 -6.91 -15.22 8.55
N LYS A 180 -8.18 -14.82 8.38
CA LYS A 180 -8.93 -15.14 7.15
C LYS A 180 -8.37 -14.30 5.99
N LEU A 181 -8.03 -14.96 4.89
CA LEU A 181 -7.49 -14.29 3.70
C LEU A 181 -8.59 -14.02 2.67
N ILE A 182 -8.50 -12.88 1.98
CA ILE A 182 -9.36 -12.51 0.85
C ILE A 182 -8.49 -11.98 -0.28
N TRP A 183 -8.62 -12.54 -1.48
CA TRP A 183 -8.00 -11.98 -2.69
C TRP A 183 -8.95 -10.96 -3.31
N ALA A 184 -8.52 -9.73 -3.50
CA ALA A 184 -9.22 -8.75 -4.32
C ALA A 184 -8.55 -8.67 -5.70
N ASN A 185 -9.29 -8.95 -6.77
CA ASN A 185 -8.72 -8.88 -8.12
C ASN A 185 -8.54 -7.41 -8.56
N THR A 186 -7.61 -7.16 -9.48
CA THR A 186 -7.22 -5.80 -9.88
C THR A 186 -8.31 -5.17 -10.77
N THR A 187 -8.60 -3.89 -10.55
CA THR A 187 -9.61 -3.12 -11.29
C THR A 187 -9.19 -2.83 -12.74
N PRO A 188 -10.16 -2.63 -13.67
CA PRO A 188 -9.84 -2.30 -15.05
C PRO A 188 -9.17 -0.93 -15.18
N THR A 189 -8.42 -0.74 -16.25
CA THR A 189 -7.92 0.59 -16.65
C THR A 189 -8.55 1.05 -17.95
N ARG A 190 -8.80 2.35 -18.05
CA ARG A 190 -9.50 2.99 -19.17
C ARG A 190 -8.69 4.14 -19.74
N MET A 191 -9.10 4.60 -20.92
CA MET A 191 -8.51 5.76 -21.59
C MET A 191 -9.52 6.42 -22.53
N GLY A 192 -9.08 7.46 -23.24
CA GLY A 192 -9.91 8.20 -24.19
C GLY A 192 -10.87 9.18 -23.52
N LYS A 193 -11.69 9.85 -24.33
CA LYS A 193 -12.66 10.84 -23.85
C LYS A 193 -13.63 10.18 -22.87
N GLN A 194 -13.74 10.75 -21.67
CA GLN A 194 -14.61 10.25 -20.60
C GLN A 194 -14.39 8.76 -20.26
N PHE A 195 -13.17 8.25 -20.48
CA PHE A 195 -12.81 6.86 -20.17
C PHE A 195 -13.66 5.82 -20.92
N ALA A 196 -14.16 6.17 -22.10
CA ALA A 196 -15.09 5.35 -22.87
C ALA A 196 -14.50 3.99 -23.31
N VAL A 197 -13.17 3.85 -23.37
CA VAL A 197 -12.51 2.62 -23.84
C VAL A 197 -11.55 2.07 -22.79
N PHE A 198 -11.33 0.76 -22.79
CA PHE A 198 -10.29 0.14 -21.97
C PHE A 198 -8.91 0.51 -22.50
N SER A 199 -7.95 0.69 -21.58
CA SER A 199 -6.55 0.91 -21.96
C SER A 199 -5.92 -0.42 -22.44
N PRO A 200 -4.84 -0.39 -23.23
CA PRO A 200 -4.09 -1.60 -23.58
C PRO A 200 -3.60 -2.39 -22.36
N TRP A 201 -3.30 -1.69 -21.26
CA TRP A 201 -2.88 -2.30 -20.00
C TRP A 201 -3.97 -3.20 -19.41
N ASN A 202 -5.25 -2.93 -19.69
CA ASN A 202 -6.36 -3.73 -19.21
C ASN A 202 -6.29 -5.19 -19.67
N ASN A 203 -5.76 -5.47 -20.87
CA ASN A 203 -5.57 -6.84 -21.35
C ASN A 203 -4.59 -7.62 -20.45
N ARG A 204 -3.56 -6.94 -19.94
CA ARG A 204 -2.61 -7.52 -19.00
C ARG A 204 -3.24 -7.73 -17.62
N ILE A 205 -4.05 -6.79 -17.16
CA ILE A 205 -4.84 -6.94 -15.91
C ILE A 205 -5.76 -8.17 -16.00
N ILE A 206 -6.47 -8.36 -17.10
CA ILE A 206 -7.34 -9.54 -17.30
C ILE A 206 -6.51 -10.84 -17.19
N ALA A 207 -5.35 -10.90 -17.85
CA ALA A 207 -4.48 -12.07 -17.78
C ALA A 207 -3.93 -12.31 -16.35
N ARG A 208 -3.51 -11.26 -15.65
CA ARG A 208 -3.03 -11.33 -14.25
C ARG A 208 -4.15 -11.78 -13.30
N ASN A 209 -5.34 -11.22 -13.43
CA ASN A 209 -6.52 -11.62 -12.67
C ASN A 209 -6.85 -13.10 -12.90
N LYS A 210 -6.82 -13.59 -14.15
CA LYS A 210 -7.04 -15.01 -14.45
C LYS A 210 -6.04 -15.92 -13.73
N ILE A 211 -4.76 -15.54 -13.71
CA ILE A 211 -3.70 -16.29 -13.03
C ILE A 211 -3.91 -16.29 -11.51
N ALA A 212 -4.10 -15.11 -10.92
CA ALA A 212 -4.31 -14.96 -9.49
C ALA A 212 -5.58 -15.66 -9.01
N ASP A 213 -6.70 -15.48 -9.72
CA ASP A 213 -7.98 -16.10 -9.40
C ASP A 213 -7.91 -17.63 -9.46
N ALA A 214 -7.21 -18.20 -10.46
CA ALA A 214 -7.00 -19.63 -10.55
C ALA A 214 -6.20 -20.17 -9.35
N TYR A 215 -5.13 -19.48 -8.96
CA TYR A 215 -4.35 -19.83 -7.78
C TYR A 215 -5.18 -19.75 -6.49
N CYS A 216 -5.86 -18.62 -6.27
CA CYS A 216 -6.67 -18.38 -5.07
C CYS A 216 -7.82 -19.37 -4.95
N LYS A 217 -8.52 -19.68 -6.04
CA LYS A 217 -9.56 -20.75 -6.06
C LYS A 217 -8.99 -22.09 -5.63
N LYS A 218 -7.85 -22.50 -6.19
CA LYS A 218 -7.18 -23.77 -5.83
C LYS A 218 -6.73 -23.78 -4.36
N ALA A 219 -6.30 -22.63 -3.84
CA ALA A 219 -5.88 -22.47 -2.46
C ALA A 219 -7.04 -22.27 -1.45
N GLY A 220 -8.29 -22.27 -1.91
CA GLY A 220 -9.46 -22.02 -1.04
C GLY A 220 -9.55 -20.58 -0.52
N ILE A 221 -8.86 -19.63 -1.14
CA ILE A 221 -8.90 -18.22 -0.78
C ILE A 221 -10.09 -17.56 -1.50
N PRO A 222 -11.07 -17.00 -0.78
CA PRO A 222 -12.21 -16.34 -1.39
C PRO A 222 -11.79 -15.13 -2.23
N ILE A 223 -12.48 -14.92 -3.34
CA ILE A 223 -12.22 -13.84 -4.29
C ILE A 223 -13.27 -12.75 -4.11
N ASN A 224 -12.80 -11.52 -3.87
CA ASN A 224 -13.56 -10.30 -3.96
C ASN A 224 -13.34 -9.67 -5.33
N ASN A 225 -14.31 -9.81 -6.23
CA ASN A 225 -14.20 -9.35 -7.62
C ASN A 225 -14.45 -7.83 -7.71
N LEU A 226 -13.39 -7.03 -7.53
CA LEU A 226 -13.42 -5.57 -7.68
C LEU A 226 -13.39 -5.13 -9.14
N TYR A 227 -12.81 -5.94 -10.04
CA TYR A 227 -12.83 -5.67 -11.48
C TYR A 227 -14.25 -5.42 -12.01
N ASP A 228 -15.18 -6.27 -11.59
CA ASP A 228 -16.60 -6.20 -11.95
C ASP A 228 -17.30 -4.92 -11.43
N VAL A 229 -16.81 -4.32 -10.34
CA VAL A 229 -17.39 -3.07 -9.79
C VAL A 229 -17.23 -1.90 -10.75
N LEU A 230 -16.16 -1.87 -11.53
CA LEU A 230 -15.86 -0.76 -12.45
C LEU A 230 -16.06 -1.11 -13.93
N LEU A 231 -16.36 -2.38 -14.22
CA LEU A 231 -16.40 -2.93 -15.57
C LEU A 231 -17.35 -2.15 -16.49
N HIS A 232 -18.48 -1.69 -15.98
CA HIS A 232 -19.50 -0.98 -16.76
C HIS A 232 -19.69 0.49 -16.31
N HIS A 233 -18.74 1.03 -15.55
CA HIS A 233 -18.87 2.34 -14.91
C HIS A 233 -17.71 3.29 -15.28
N PRO A 234 -17.59 3.74 -16.54
CA PRO A 234 -16.58 4.75 -16.91
C PRO A 234 -16.71 6.05 -16.10
N GLU A 235 -17.93 6.38 -15.63
CA GLU A 235 -18.21 7.53 -14.76
C GLU A 235 -17.64 7.42 -13.33
N TYR A 236 -17.12 6.24 -12.96
CA TYR A 236 -16.46 6.05 -11.66
C TYR A 236 -15.00 6.51 -11.66
N TYR A 237 -14.40 6.75 -12.82
CA TYR A 237 -13.00 7.15 -12.93
C TYR A 237 -12.82 8.66 -12.70
N ALA A 238 -11.75 9.02 -12.00
CA ALA A 238 -11.40 10.40 -11.80
C ALA A 238 -10.71 10.97 -13.03
N THR A 239 -11.06 12.20 -13.43
CA THR A 239 -10.38 12.90 -14.53
C THR A 239 -8.88 13.05 -14.28
N TRP A 240 -8.49 13.37 -13.03
CA TRP A 240 -7.09 13.43 -12.61
C TRP A 240 -6.40 12.06 -12.56
N GLY A 241 -7.18 10.98 -12.47
CA GLY A 241 -6.70 9.60 -12.31
C GLY A 241 -6.26 8.94 -13.61
N GLY A 242 -6.36 9.62 -14.75
CA GLY A 242 -5.87 9.12 -16.04
C GLY A 242 -6.49 7.80 -16.49
N GLY A 243 -7.67 7.43 -15.97
CA GLY A 243 -8.32 6.15 -16.24
C GLY A 243 -7.74 4.97 -15.47
N VAL A 244 -6.90 5.24 -14.47
CA VAL A 244 -6.42 4.25 -13.48
C VAL A 244 -7.14 4.45 -12.16
N HIS A 245 -7.18 5.69 -11.65
CA HIS A 245 -7.74 5.98 -10.33
C HIS A 245 -9.21 6.39 -10.38
N GLU A 246 -9.96 5.93 -9.39
CA GLU A 246 -11.38 6.17 -9.22
C GLU A 246 -11.66 7.52 -8.56
N GLY A 247 -12.74 8.17 -8.98
CA GLY A 247 -13.33 9.29 -8.26
C GLY A 247 -14.09 8.81 -7.03
N PRO A 248 -14.67 9.74 -6.23
CA PRO A 248 -15.37 9.40 -4.98
C PRO A 248 -16.48 8.35 -5.14
N LYS A 249 -17.20 8.34 -6.28
CA LYS A 249 -18.24 7.34 -6.55
C LYS A 249 -17.67 5.93 -6.73
N GLY A 250 -16.56 5.78 -7.45
CA GLY A 250 -15.90 4.49 -7.64
C GLY A 250 -15.29 3.97 -6.34
N GLN A 251 -14.59 4.85 -5.61
CA GLN A 251 -14.03 4.54 -4.28
C GLN A 251 -15.11 4.02 -3.33
N ALA A 252 -16.26 4.69 -3.24
CA ALA A 252 -17.37 4.26 -2.41
C ALA A 252 -17.98 2.91 -2.87
N ALA A 253 -18.07 2.68 -4.18
CA ALA A 253 -18.59 1.42 -4.73
C ALA A 253 -17.67 0.23 -4.41
N GLU A 254 -16.36 0.40 -4.58
CA GLU A 254 -15.35 -0.58 -4.18
C GLU A 254 -15.36 -0.80 -2.67
N ALA A 255 -15.35 0.28 -1.88
CA ALA A 255 -15.36 0.22 -0.43
C ALA A 255 -16.53 -0.59 0.11
N LYS A 256 -17.74 -0.37 -0.42
CA LYS A 256 -18.93 -1.14 -0.04
C LYS A 256 -18.76 -2.64 -0.29
N LYS A 257 -18.17 -3.01 -1.43
CA LYS A 257 -17.93 -4.43 -1.77
C LYS A 257 -16.84 -5.04 -0.89
N VAL A 258 -15.76 -4.31 -0.63
CA VAL A 258 -14.69 -4.69 0.29
C VAL A 258 -15.22 -4.87 1.72
N ALA A 259 -15.97 -3.92 2.26
CA ALA A 259 -16.56 -3.99 3.59
C ALA A 259 -17.49 -5.20 3.74
N ALA A 260 -18.33 -5.47 2.74
CA ALA A 260 -19.20 -6.65 2.73
C ALA A 260 -18.41 -7.98 2.75
N ALA A 261 -17.34 -8.07 1.96
CA ALA A 261 -16.47 -9.26 1.94
C ALA A 261 -15.76 -9.48 3.29
N ILE A 262 -15.30 -8.41 3.92
CA ILE A 262 -14.65 -8.45 5.24
C ILE A 262 -15.65 -8.86 6.33
N LEU A 263 -16.86 -8.28 6.34
CA LEU A 263 -17.88 -8.63 7.34
C LEU A 263 -18.24 -10.11 7.29
N LYS A 264 -18.36 -10.68 6.09
CA LYS A 264 -18.58 -12.12 5.92
C LYS A 264 -17.49 -12.96 6.61
N GLN A 265 -16.23 -12.54 6.53
CA GLN A 265 -15.14 -13.25 7.22
C GLN A 265 -15.18 -13.02 8.73
N ILE A 266 -15.51 -11.81 9.19
CA ILE A 266 -15.64 -11.48 10.61
C ILE A 266 -16.76 -12.29 11.26
N ASP A 267 -17.91 -12.42 10.61
CA ASP A 267 -19.04 -13.20 11.13
C ASP A 267 -18.67 -14.68 11.27
N ALA A 268 -17.85 -15.21 10.36
CA ALA A 268 -17.32 -16.57 10.43
C ALA A 268 -16.25 -16.78 11.52
N LEU A 269 -15.81 -15.74 12.23
CA LEU A 269 -14.92 -15.85 13.39
C LEU A 269 -15.68 -16.02 14.72
N LYS A 270 -16.98 -15.73 14.75
CA LYS A 270 -17.79 -15.87 15.95
C LYS A 270 -17.95 -17.38 16.25
N PRO A 271 -17.84 -17.81 17.52
CA PRO A 271 -18.19 -19.18 17.90
C PRO A 271 -19.64 -19.45 17.50
N ALA A 272 -19.91 -20.66 16.99
CA ALA A 272 -21.26 -21.14 16.70
C ALA A 272 -22.12 -21.22 17.98
#